data_AF-A0A6B2CUN7-F1
#
_entry.id   AF-A0A6B2CUN7-F1
#
_cell.length_a   1.000
_cell.length_b   1.000
_cell.length_c   1.000
_cell.angle_alpha   90.00
_cell.angle_beta   90.00
_cell.angle_gamma   90.00
#
_symmetry.space_group_name_H-M   'P 1'
#
loop_
_entity.id
_entity.type
_entity.pdbx_description
1 polymer ?
#
loop_
_entity_poly.entity_id
_entity_poly.type
_entity_poly.pdbx_seq_one_letter_code
_entity_poly.pdbx_strand_id
1 'polypeptide(L)'
;MRWLLALLAVVFVAAGTLTDQFTSPPVEVSVIRTDQWLFCQDYGVTIQIKALDPVTINKVQVVAKFFPEGTLYPETQTKPFGGFSLQKGEIKQLVVSFNYCPQRRVDPLILLEIQIYLPNSTLSYNYYIGRVLPTTYEDLANYAASLEQRVKELTALVDQLKKQVADLQARVANLTALLAAARMDNEKLSAVLAQVRAERDALRAQLDQLQAQLSAVSQAKAAVEAQLADAKKRLEELKASYDKLSGQYTDAQRTIADLQARLSELQRRYDELQKAEQQLRESYFSLSAKYSELSGRYEELSKSYQQAQQEKALLQSRYSELNTGFTWAVNMAT
;
A
#
# COMPACT_ATOMS: atom_id res chain seq x y z
N MET A 1 2.46 83.11 105.53
CA MET A 1 1.11 83.55 105.13
C MET A 1 0.77 82.93 103.78
N ARG A 2 -0.34 82.16 103.73
CA ARG A 2 -1.31 82.00 102.63
C ARG A 2 -0.79 82.20 101.19
N TRP A 3 -0.60 81.11 100.44
CA TRP A 3 -1.58 80.57 99.48
C TRP A 3 -1.97 81.54 98.36
N LEU A 4 -1.50 81.24 97.15
CA LEU A 4 -2.26 81.40 95.91
C LEU A 4 -1.77 80.33 94.91
N LEU A 5 -2.54 79.26 94.84
CA LEU A 5 -2.53 78.29 93.75
C LEU A 5 -2.87 79.04 92.45
N ALA A 6 -1.94 79.08 91.50
CA ALA A 6 -2.27 79.33 90.10
C ALA A 6 -2.53 77.98 89.43
N LEU A 7 -3.80 77.57 89.49
CA LEU A 7 -4.39 76.53 88.63
C LEU A 7 -4.25 77.00 87.17
N LEU A 8 -3.20 76.54 86.48
CA LEU A 8 -3.19 76.54 85.02
C LEU A 8 -3.96 75.30 84.55
N ALA A 9 -5.28 75.46 84.52
CA ALA A 9 -6.17 74.61 83.76
C ALA A 9 -5.86 74.80 82.27
N VAL A 10 -4.99 73.94 81.72
CA VAL A 10 -4.93 73.76 80.27
C VAL A 10 -6.19 72.98 79.91
N VAL A 11 -7.08 73.66 79.19
CA VAL A 11 -8.26 73.08 78.56
C VAL A 11 -7.80 71.91 77.68
N PHE A 12 -8.09 70.69 78.13
CA PHE A 12 -8.02 69.48 77.32
C PHE A 12 -9.05 69.63 76.18
N VAL A 13 -8.59 70.04 75.00
CA VAL A 13 -9.25 69.59 73.78
C VAL A 13 -9.03 68.07 73.77
N ALA A 14 -10.12 67.30 73.69
CA ALA A 14 -10.11 65.83 73.76
C ALA A 14 -9.40 65.22 72.53
N ALA A 15 -8.08 65.37 72.46
CA ALA A 15 -7.20 64.56 71.63
C ALA A 15 -6.97 63.25 72.40
N GLY A 16 -7.29 62.11 71.79
CA GLY A 16 -7.08 60.80 72.42
C GLY A 16 -5.62 60.64 72.84
N THR A 17 -5.37 60.48 74.14
CA THR A 17 -4.02 60.22 74.62
C THR A 17 -3.65 58.77 74.34
N LEU A 18 -2.59 58.55 73.58
CA LEU A 18 -2.00 57.24 73.36
C LEU A 18 -1.04 56.92 74.51
N THR A 19 -1.14 55.71 75.05
CA THR A 19 -0.27 55.22 76.12
C THR A 19 0.37 53.92 75.69
N ASP A 20 1.70 53.90 75.62
CA ASP A 20 2.47 52.68 75.41
C ASP A 20 3.11 52.25 76.73
N GLN A 21 3.03 50.96 77.06
CA GLN A 21 3.57 50.40 78.29
C GLN A 21 4.72 49.43 78.00
N PHE A 22 5.81 49.60 78.73
CA PHE A 22 7.02 48.79 78.63
C PHE A 22 7.37 48.25 80.01
N THR A 23 7.28 46.95 80.20
CA THR A 23 7.60 46.31 81.48
C THR A 23 8.99 45.70 81.43
N SER A 24 9.88 46.16 82.30
CA SER A 24 11.23 45.62 82.47
C SER A 24 11.62 45.68 83.95
N PRO A 25 11.38 44.60 84.72
CA PRO A 25 11.66 44.57 86.15
C PRO A 25 13.07 45.10 86.48
N PRO A 26 13.22 45.92 87.54
CA PRO A 26 12.25 46.20 88.60
C PRO A 26 11.28 47.35 88.30
N VAL A 27 11.19 47.85 87.05
CA VAL A 27 10.31 48.98 86.68
C VAL A 27 9.35 48.68 85.53
N GLU A 28 8.28 49.45 85.47
CA GLU A 28 7.35 49.51 84.35
C GLU A 28 7.28 50.98 83.90
N VAL A 29 7.45 51.22 82.60
CA VAL A 29 7.48 52.56 82.01
C VAL A 29 6.27 52.74 81.11
N SER A 30 5.45 53.76 81.37
CA SER A 30 4.35 54.16 80.50
C SER A 30 4.67 55.50 79.83
N VAL A 31 4.52 55.57 78.50
CA VAL A 31 4.72 56.79 77.71
C VAL A 31 3.37 57.27 77.21
N ILE A 32 2.92 58.41 77.73
CA ILE A 32 1.64 59.03 77.43
C ILE A 32 1.89 60.24 76.52
N ARG A 33 1.22 60.29 75.38
CA ARG A 33 1.35 61.35 74.37
C ARG A 33 0.07 61.56 73.58
N THR A 34 -0.02 62.62 72.78
CA THR A 34 -1.09 62.78 71.78
C THR A 34 -0.73 62.07 70.47
N ASP A 35 -1.72 61.69 69.67
CA ASP A 35 -1.54 60.99 68.39
C ASP A 35 -0.90 61.85 67.28
N GLN A 36 -0.94 63.17 67.42
CA GLN A 36 -0.42 64.10 66.42
C GLN A 36 0.49 65.16 67.04
N TRP A 37 1.62 65.42 66.36
CA TRP A 37 2.48 66.57 66.62
C TRP A 37 2.23 67.63 65.53
N LEU A 38 1.69 68.78 65.96
CA LEU A 38 1.52 69.96 65.11
C LEU A 38 2.86 70.66 64.84
N PHE A 39 3.06 71.04 63.58
CA PHE A 39 4.29 71.67 63.10
C PHE A 39 4.62 72.97 63.86
N CYS A 40 5.89 73.14 64.27
CA CYS A 40 6.42 74.29 65.03
C CYS A 40 5.71 74.57 66.37
N GLN A 41 5.07 73.57 66.99
CA GLN A 41 4.48 73.69 68.32
C GLN A 41 5.17 72.75 69.32
N ASP A 42 5.12 73.13 70.60
CA ASP A 42 5.61 72.31 71.70
C ASP A 42 4.77 71.04 71.80
N TYR A 43 5.41 69.89 71.62
CA TYR A 43 4.79 68.59 71.76
C TYR A 43 5.23 67.95 73.09
N GLY A 44 4.24 67.76 73.97
CA GLY A 44 4.44 67.19 75.29
C GLY A 44 4.39 65.67 75.29
N VAL A 45 5.38 65.04 75.94
CA VAL A 45 5.39 63.61 76.24
C VAL A 45 5.51 63.44 77.75
N THR A 46 4.65 62.60 78.32
CA THR A 46 4.69 62.25 79.74
C THR A 46 5.20 60.83 79.88
N ILE A 47 6.21 60.63 80.73
CA ILE A 47 6.78 59.33 81.03
C ILE A 47 6.49 59.03 82.49
N GLN A 48 5.79 57.93 82.75
CA GLN A 48 5.55 57.41 84.09
C GLN A 48 6.43 56.19 84.31
N ILE A 49 7.16 56.17 85.42
CA ILE A 49 8.01 55.05 85.82
C ILE A 49 7.46 54.51 87.13
N LYS A 50 6.94 53.29 87.09
CA LYS A 50 6.38 52.55 88.22
C LYS A 50 7.37 51.51 88.71
N ALA A 51 7.58 51.43 90.02
CA ALA A 51 8.42 50.38 90.60
C ALA A 51 7.61 49.11 90.86
N LEU A 52 8.05 47.98 90.31
CA LEU A 52 7.53 46.64 90.60
C LEU A 52 8.17 46.03 91.85
N ASP A 53 9.41 46.42 92.14
CA ASP A 53 10.17 46.16 93.37
C ASP A 53 10.99 47.40 93.75
N PRO A 54 11.43 47.57 95.01
CA PRO A 54 12.16 48.77 95.44
C PRO A 54 13.42 49.02 94.59
N VAL A 55 13.52 50.22 94.00
CA VAL A 55 14.61 50.57 93.07
C VAL A 55 15.06 52.02 93.26
N THR A 56 16.37 52.24 93.10
CA THR A 56 16.97 53.58 93.04
C THR A 56 17.46 53.85 91.62
N ILE A 57 16.89 54.86 90.98
CA ILE A 57 17.26 55.32 89.63
C ILE A 57 18.18 56.52 89.77
N ASN A 58 19.37 56.48 89.19
CA ASN A 58 20.36 57.55 89.33
C ASN A 58 20.11 58.75 88.39
N LYS A 59 19.55 58.48 87.20
CA LYS A 59 19.26 59.50 86.17
C LYS A 59 18.28 58.92 85.15
N VAL A 60 17.42 59.76 84.59
CA VAL A 60 16.63 59.44 83.38
C VAL A 60 16.96 60.46 82.29
N GLN A 61 17.10 60.03 81.03
CA GLN A 61 17.41 60.93 79.92
C GLN A 61 16.54 60.58 78.71
N VAL A 62 15.83 61.58 78.18
CA VAL A 62 14.96 61.44 77.00
C VAL A 62 15.60 62.16 75.84
N VAL A 63 15.76 61.48 74.69
CA VAL A 63 16.38 62.03 73.49
C VAL A 63 15.42 61.92 72.31
N ALA A 64 14.99 63.06 71.77
CA ALA A 64 14.23 63.13 70.53
C ALA A 64 15.18 63.32 69.33
N LYS A 65 14.91 62.63 68.22
CA LYS A 65 15.70 62.69 66.97
C LYS A 65 14.79 63.11 65.81
N PHE A 66 15.12 64.18 65.12
CA PHE A 66 14.34 64.77 64.01
C PHE A 66 15.07 64.57 62.70
N PHE A 67 14.41 64.02 61.69
CA PHE A 67 15.00 63.76 60.38
C PHE A 67 14.46 64.77 59.36
N PRO A 68 15.29 65.70 58.86
CA PRO A 68 14.91 66.59 57.76
C PRO A 68 14.65 65.81 56.46
N GLU A 69 13.71 66.26 55.65
CA GLU A 69 13.50 65.70 54.30
C GLU A 69 14.80 65.76 53.49
N GLY A 70 15.23 64.61 52.95
CA GLY A 70 16.41 64.50 52.11
C GLY A 70 17.74 64.23 52.85
N THR A 71 17.74 64.04 54.17
CA THR A 71 18.96 63.63 54.92
C THR A 71 18.70 62.43 55.84
N LEU A 72 19.73 61.60 56.07
CA LEU A 72 19.71 60.47 57.01
C LEU A 72 20.31 60.81 58.39
N TYR A 73 20.75 62.06 58.58
CA TYR A 73 21.38 62.53 59.82
C TYR A 73 20.36 63.31 60.66
N PRO A 74 20.00 62.83 61.86
CA PRO A 74 19.00 63.49 62.67
C PRO A 74 19.55 64.65 63.49
N GLU A 75 18.74 65.67 63.68
CA GLU A 75 18.94 66.68 64.73
C GLU A 75 18.41 66.15 66.07
N THR A 76 19.14 66.33 67.16
CA THR A 76 18.81 65.68 68.44
C THR A 76 18.56 66.68 69.56
N GLN A 77 17.48 66.49 70.33
CA GLN A 77 17.20 67.25 71.55
C GLN A 77 17.16 66.31 72.76
N THR A 78 17.88 66.66 73.82
CA THR A 78 18.04 65.83 75.01
C THR A 78 17.49 66.54 76.26
N LYS A 79 16.68 65.83 77.05
CA LYS A 79 16.15 66.29 78.35
C LYS A 79 16.54 65.33 79.48
N PRO A 80 17.44 65.74 80.40
CA PRO A 80 17.85 64.92 81.54
C PRO A 80 16.98 65.19 82.79
N PHE A 81 16.81 64.15 83.62
CA PHE A 81 16.15 64.18 84.93
C PHE A 81 17.08 63.57 85.99
N GLY A 82 17.11 64.19 87.17
CA GLY A 82 17.89 63.70 88.32
C GLY A 82 17.37 62.37 88.88
N GLY A 83 18.18 61.73 89.71
CA GLY A 83 17.85 60.44 90.31
C GLY A 83 16.76 60.50 91.39
N PHE A 84 16.08 59.38 91.60
CA PHE A 84 15.02 59.19 92.59
C PHE A 84 14.91 57.71 92.98
N SER A 85 14.45 57.43 94.20
CA SER A 85 14.13 56.08 94.67
C SER A 85 12.62 55.89 94.74
N LEU A 86 12.16 54.69 94.41
CA LEU A 86 10.74 54.31 94.47
C LEU A 86 10.59 53.02 95.29
N GLN A 87 9.60 53.00 96.17
CA GLN A 87 9.12 51.78 96.82
C GLN A 87 8.19 50.99 95.90
N LYS A 88 7.98 49.71 96.20
CA LYS A 88 7.10 48.83 95.41
C LYS A 88 5.70 49.45 95.26
N GLY A 89 5.28 49.66 94.01
CA GLY A 89 4.00 50.25 93.64
C GLY A 89 4.02 51.77 93.42
N GLU A 90 5.09 52.49 93.79
CA GLU A 90 5.19 53.94 93.59
C GLU A 90 5.44 54.30 92.11
N ILE A 91 4.90 55.45 91.69
CA ILE A 91 5.00 55.96 90.31
C ILE A 91 5.63 57.35 90.33
N LYS A 92 6.68 57.55 89.53
CA LYS A 92 7.26 58.86 89.24
C LYS A 92 6.87 59.32 87.84
N GLN A 93 6.32 60.52 87.74
CA GLN A 93 5.97 61.13 86.45
C GLN A 93 7.02 62.18 86.03
N LEU A 94 7.46 62.10 84.78
CA LEU A 94 8.40 63.00 84.13
C LEU A 94 7.70 63.61 82.91
N VAL A 95 7.64 64.94 82.83
CA VAL A 95 7.01 65.65 81.70
C VAL A 95 8.11 66.32 80.89
N VAL A 96 8.18 66.03 79.59
CA VAL A 96 9.09 66.68 78.63
C VAL A 96 8.30 67.33 77.50
N SER A 97 8.80 68.45 76.98
CA SER A 97 8.33 69.04 75.73
C SER A 97 9.47 69.18 74.72
N PHE A 98 9.15 68.96 73.44
CA PHE A 98 10.04 69.13 72.31
C PHE A 98 9.38 70.03 71.26
N ASN A 99 10.16 70.87 70.60
CA ASN A 99 9.71 71.70 69.49
C ASN A 99 10.71 71.60 68.34
N TYR A 100 10.22 71.40 67.11
CA TYR A 100 11.03 71.29 65.91
C TYR A 100 10.37 72.06 64.76
N CYS A 101 11.13 72.99 64.17
CA CYS A 101 10.65 73.89 63.11
C CYS A 101 11.73 74.04 62.02
N PRO A 102 11.88 73.06 61.11
CA PRO A 102 12.87 73.12 60.05
C PRO A 102 12.52 74.22 59.04
N GLN A 103 13.51 75.05 58.67
CA GLN A 103 13.34 76.02 57.59
C GLN A 103 13.27 75.30 56.24
N ARG A 104 12.18 75.47 55.49
CA ARG A 104 12.12 75.03 54.08
C ARG A 104 13.19 75.78 53.29
N ARG A 105 14.01 75.06 52.52
CA ARG A 105 14.81 75.71 51.46
C ARG A 105 13.84 76.19 50.38
N VAL A 106 13.71 77.50 50.23
CA VAL A 106 12.95 78.13 49.13
C VAL A 106 13.89 78.30 47.94
N ASP A 107 13.43 77.97 46.73
CA ASP A 107 14.16 78.23 45.48
C ASP A 107 14.62 79.71 45.44
N PRO A 108 15.89 80.02 45.10
CA PRO A 108 16.40 81.38 45.19
C PRO A 108 15.68 82.29 44.18
N LEU A 109 15.10 83.38 44.68
CA LEU A 109 14.54 84.46 43.86
C LEU A 109 15.68 85.18 43.12
N ILE A 110 15.46 85.57 41.87
CA ILE A 110 16.36 86.48 41.17
C ILE A 110 15.99 87.90 41.62
N LEU A 111 16.91 88.60 42.30
CA LEU A 111 16.76 90.02 42.61
C LEU A 111 17.39 90.84 41.48
N LEU A 112 16.60 91.70 40.84
CA LEU A 112 17.08 92.77 40.00
C LEU A 112 17.17 94.04 40.83
N GLU A 113 18.38 94.52 41.07
CA GLU A 113 18.62 95.86 41.59
C GLU A 113 18.78 96.82 40.41
N ILE A 114 17.78 97.68 40.20
CA ILE A 114 17.73 98.64 39.12
C ILE A 114 18.07 100.00 39.71
N GLN A 115 19.28 100.47 39.42
CA GLN A 115 19.75 101.78 39.86
C GLN A 115 19.75 102.74 38.67
N ILE A 116 18.94 103.81 38.77
CA ILE A 116 18.85 104.86 37.77
C ILE A 116 19.59 106.08 38.33
N TYR A 117 20.74 106.37 37.73
CA TYR A 117 21.60 107.47 38.14
C TYR A 117 21.19 108.75 37.41
N LEU A 118 20.65 109.70 38.16
CA LEU A 118 20.37 111.07 37.74
C LEU A 118 21.56 111.97 38.14
N PRO A 119 21.71 113.18 37.58
CA PRO A 119 22.90 114.01 37.81
C PRO A 119 23.23 114.28 39.27
N ASN A 120 22.23 114.36 40.16
CA ASN A 120 22.40 114.67 41.59
C ASN A 120 21.80 113.61 42.54
N SER A 121 21.30 112.48 42.03
CA SER A 121 20.65 111.45 42.86
C SER A 121 20.56 110.11 42.15
N THR A 122 20.61 109.01 42.89
CA THR A 122 20.33 107.67 42.37
C THR A 122 19.00 107.18 42.88
N LEU A 123 18.11 106.79 41.98
CA LEU A 123 16.92 106.03 42.34
C LEU A 123 17.27 104.54 42.31
N SER A 124 16.97 103.82 43.38
CA SER A 124 17.21 102.38 43.47
C SER A 124 15.89 101.64 43.62
N TYR A 125 15.66 100.64 42.77
CA TYR A 125 14.50 99.77 42.82
C TYR A 125 14.95 98.33 42.92
N ASN A 126 14.33 97.58 43.84
CA ASN A 126 14.55 96.16 44.00
C ASN A 126 13.34 95.41 43.47
N TYR A 127 13.54 94.58 42.44
CA TYR A 127 12.49 93.79 41.82
C TYR A 127 12.83 92.31 41.90
N TYR A 128 11.97 91.53 42.55
CA TYR A 128 12.18 90.09 42.75
C TYR A 128 11.43 89.30 41.67
N ILE A 129 12.13 88.42 40.98
CA ILE A 129 11.59 87.52 39.96
C ILE A 129 11.65 86.08 40.50
N GLY A 130 10.48 85.44 40.57
CA GLY A 130 10.38 84.01 40.84
C GLY A 130 10.70 83.18 39.60
N ARG A 131 11.28 81.99 39.79
CA ARG A 131 11.49 81.03 38.70
C ARG A 131 10.15 80.42 38.29
N VAL A 132 9.81 80.49 37.00
CA VAL A 132 8.70 79.74 36.40
C VAL A 132 9.29 78.53 35.66
N LEU A 133 8.79 77.33 35.96
CA LEU A 133 9.20 76.10 35.27
C LEU A 133 8.62 76.12 33.83
N PRO A 134 9.38 75.67 32.80
CA PRO A 134 8.95 75.72 31.40
C PRO A 134 7.82 74.73 31.06
N THR A 135 7.61 73.73 31.93
CA THR A 135 6.53 72.75 31.84
C THR A 135 5.76 72.78 33.14
N THR A 136 4.44 72.84 33.03
CA THR A 136 3.58 72.78 34.21
C THR A 136 3.44 71.34 34.69
N TYR A 137 3.01 71.15 35.94
CA TYR A 137 2.64 69.83 36.44
C TYR A 137 1.50 69.20 35.62
N GLU A 138 0.65 70.03 34.99
CA GLU A 138 -0.44 69.60 34.13
C GLU A 138 0.09 69.02 32.80
N ASP A 139 1.10 69.63 32.19
CA ASP A 139 1.75 69.11 30.97
C ASP A 139 2.39 67.73 31.21
N LEU A 140 3.04 67.56 32.37
CA LEU A 140 3.64 66.29 32.75
C LEU A 140 2.58 65.22 33.02
N ALA A 141 1.47 65.58 33.67
CA ALA A 141 0.35 64.67 33.91
C ALA A 141 -0.30 64.21 32.59
N ASN A 142 -0.49 65.13 31.64
CA ASN A 142 -1.02 64.82 30.32
C ASN A 142 -0.09 63.89 29.52
N TYR A 143 1.22 64.14 29.59
CA TYR A 143 2.22 63.26 28.97
C TYR A 143 2.22 61.87 29.60
N ALA A 144 2.17 61.76 30.93
CA ALA A 144 2.06 60.49 31.64
C ALA A 144 0.80 59.72 31.23
N ALA A 145 -0.35 60.38 31.18
CA ALA A 145 -1.61 59.76 30.72
C ALA A 145 -1.52 59.28 29.26
N SER A 146 -0.84 60.01 28.38
CA SER A 146 -0.62 59.59 26.99
C SER A 146 0.27 58.35 26.88
N LEU A 147 1.29 58.25 27.74
CA LEU A 147 2.16 57.08 27.81
C LEU A 147 1.40 55.87 28.34
N GLU A 148 0.57 56.04 29.37
CA GLU A 148 -0.29 54.98 29.90
C GLU A 148 -1.23 54.43 28.83
N GLN A 149 -1.84 55.30 28.01
CA GLN A 149 -2.67 54.85 26.87
C GLN A 149 -1.86 54.07 25.84
N ARG A 150 -0.68 54.57 25.45
CA ARG A 150 0.20 53.86 24.51
C ARG A 150 0.64 52.50 25.05
N VAL A 151 0.93 52.39 26.34
CA VAL A 151 1.26 51.09 26.97
C VAL A 151 0.06 50.15 26.90
N LYS A 152 -1.15 50.64 27.15
CA LYS A 152 -2.37 49.84 27.07
C LYS A 152 -2.63 49.34 25.63
N GLU A 153 -2.49 50.20 24.64
CA GLU A 153 -2.62 49.84 23.22
C GLU A 153 -1.56 48.83 22.78
N LEU A 154 -0.29 49.04 23.14
CA LEU A 154 0.80 48.12 22.84
C LEU A 154 0.59 46.76 23.51
N THR A 155 0.07 46.74 24.74
CA THR A 155 -0.25 45.50 25.46
C THR A 155 -1.34 44.72 24.73
N ALA A 156 -2.41 45.40 24.29
CA ALA A 156 -3.46 44.77 23.50
C ALA A 156 -2.95 44.22 22.16
N LEU A 157 -2.06 44.96 21.48
CA LEU A 157 -1.42 44.51 20.23
C LEU A 157 -0.56 43.26 20.47
N VAL A 158 0.22 43.23 21.55
CA VAL A 158 1.04 42.07 21.91
C VAL A 158 0.16 40.84 22.16
N ASP A 159 -0.97 40.99 22.84
CA ASP A 159 -1.89 39.88 23.08
C ASP A 159 -2.57 39.40 21.79
N GLN A 160 -2.91 40.32 20.89
CA GLN A 160 -3.42 39.97 19.56
C GLN A 160 -2.37 39.21 18.74
N LEU A 161 -1.13 39.68 18.71
CA LEU A 161 -0.03 39.03 18.00
C LEU A 161 0.27 37.64 18.58
N LYS A 162 0.24 37.48 19.91
CA LYS A 162 0.37 36.15 20.55
C LYS A 162 -0.72 35.18 20.08
N LYS A 163 -1.98 35.63 19.99
CA LYS A 163 -3.08 34.81 19.47
C LYS A 163 -2.86 34.43 18.00
N GLN A 164 -2.41 35.38 17.17
CA GLN A 164 -2.10 35.10 15.77
C GLN A 164 -0.95 34.10 15.61
N VAL A 165 0.11 34.23 16.42
CA VAL A 165 1.23 33.27 16.42
C VAL A 165 0.73 31.87 16.81
N ALA A 166 -0.11 31.75 17.84
CA ALA A 166 -0.68 30.47 18.24
C ALA A 166 -1.56 29.84 17.14
N ASP A 167 -2.40 30.63 16.47
CA ASP A 167 -3.22 30.16 15.35
C ASP A 167 -2.35 29.71 14.17
N LEU A 168 -1.33 30.49 13.81
CA LEU A 168 -0.39 30.13 12.75
C LEU A 168 0.40 28.85 13.09
N GLN A 169 0.84 28.68 14.34
CA GLN A 169 1.50 27.46 14.80
C GLN A 169 0.57 26.24 14.66
N ALA A 170 -0.71 26.37 15.04
CA ALA A 170 -1.69 25.32 14.87
C ALA A 170 -1.93 24.97 13.39
N ARG A 171 -2.01 25.99 12.51
CA ARG A 171 -2.14 25.78 11.06
C ARG A 171 -0.92 25.09 10.47
N VAL A 172 0.29 25.47 10.86
CA VAL A 172 1.54 24.82 10.40
C VAL A 172 1.58 23.36 10.85
N ALA A 173 1.19 23.05 12.09
CA ALA A 173 1.13 21.68 12.57
C ALA A 173 0.12 20.84 11.77
N ASN A 174 -1.07 21.39 11.51
CA ASN A 174 -2.10 20.72 10.69
C ASN A 174 -1.60 20.48 9.25
N LEU A 175 -1.06 21.50 8.59
CA LEU A 175 -0.53 21.37 7.23
C LEU A 175 0.62 20.36 7.14
N THR A 176 1.46 20.28 8.17
CA THR A 176 2.55 19.31 8.24
C THR A 176 2.01 17.88 8.37
N ALA A 177 0.96 17.66 9.17
CA ALA A 177 0.30 16.37 9.29
C ALA A 177 -0.39 15.97 7.97
N LEU A 178 -1.09 16.90 7.31
CA LEU A 178 -1.72 16.66 6.00
C LEU A 178 -0.69 16.35 4.92
N LEU A 179 0.46 17.04 4.91
CA LEU A 179 1.54 16.78 3.97
C LEU A 179 2.13 15.38 4.18
N ALA A 180 2.32 14.96 5.43
CA ALA A 180 2.80 13.62 5.75
C ALA A 180 1.80 12.54 5.28
N ALA A 181 0.50 12.74 5.54
CA ALA A 181 -0.55 11.84 5.07
C ALA A 181 -0.58 11.75 3.54
N ALA A 182 -0.53 12.89 2.84
CA ALA A 182 -0.52 12.94 1.38
C ALA A 182 0.71 12.25 0.79
N ARG A 183 1.88 12.34 1.43
CA ARG A 183 3.09 11.59 1.01
C ARG A 183 2.90 10.09 1.13
N MET A 184 2.36 9.61 2.26
CA MET A 184 2.08 8.18 2.44
C MET A 184 1.08 7.67 1.42
N ASP A 185 0.04 8.45 1.12
CA ASP A 185 -0.95 8.04 0.12
C ASP A 185 -0.37 8.04 -1.30
N ASN A 186 0.54 8.96 -1.62
CA ASN A 186 1.26 8.96 -2.89
C ASN A 186 2.17 7.71 -3.03
N GLU A 187 2.87 7.32 -1.97
CA GLU A 187 3.66 6.08 -1.94
C GLU A 187 2.78 4.84 -2.14
N LYS A 188 1.63 4.76 -1.46
CA LYS A 188 0.65 3.66 -1.66
C LYS A 188 0.13 3.62 -3.08
N LEU A 189 -0.27 4.77 -3.65
CA LEU A 189 -0.76 4.86 -5.02
C LEU A 189 0.31 4.45 -6.03
N SER A 190 1.56 4.85 -5.81
CA SER A 190 2.70 4.43 -6.63
C SER A 190 2.90 2.91 -6.60
N ALA A 191 2.81 2.30 -5.41
CA ALA A 191 2.91 0.85 -5.24
C ALA A 191 1.76 0.10 -5.94
N VAL A 192 0.52 0.56 -5.77
CA VAL A 192 -0.66 -0.01 -6.47
C VAL A 192 -0.50 0.12 -7.99
N LEU A 193 -0.02 1.26 -8.47
CA LEU A 193 0.19 1.49 -9.90
C LEU A 193 1.27 0.57 -10.48
N ALA A 194 2.34 0.31 -9.73
CA ALA A 194 3.36 -0.67 -10.11
C ALA A 194 2.79 -2.10 -10.17
N GLN A 195 1.97 -2.49 -9.18
CA GLN A 195 1.30 -3.78 -9.16
C GLN A 195 0.36 -3.97 -10.36
N VAL A 196 -0.51 -2.99 -10.64
CA VAL A 196 -1.44 -3.04 -11.78
C VAL A 196 -0.70 -3.12 -13.11
N ARG A 197 0.46 -2.45 -13.25
CA ARG A 197 1.31 -2.58 -14.44
C ARG A 197 1.86 -4.00 -14.60
N ALA A 198 2.34 -4.61 -13.52
CA ALA A 198 2.84 -5.98 -13.54
C ALA A 198 1.73 -6.99 -13.89
N GLU A 199 0.53 -6.84 -13.32
CA GLU A 199 -0.63 -7.67 -13.63
C GLU A 199 -1.06 -7.54 -15.10
N ARG A 200 -1.09 -6.30 -15.64
CA ARG A 200 -1.37 -6.05 -17.06
C ARG A 200 -0.35 -6.76 -17.96
N ASP A 201 0.94 -6.68 -17.64
CA ASP A 201 1.99 -7.28 -18.46
C ASP A 201 1.92 -8.82 -18.42
N ALA A 202 1.61 -9.40 -17.25
CA ALA A 202 1.35 -10.82 -17.10
C ALA A 202 0.13 -11.30 -17.91
N LEU A 203 -0.99 -10.57 -17.84
CA LEU A 203 -2.19 -10.88 -18.63
C LEU A 203 -1.94 -10.76 -20.13
N ARG A 204 -1.11 -9.80 -20.56
CA ARG A 204 -0.74 -9.66 -21.96
C ARG A 204 0.07 -10.85 -22.46
N ALA A 205 1.04 -11.32 -21.68
CA ALA A 205 1.79 -12.53 -21.99
C ALA A 205 0.90 -13.78 -22.06
N GLN A 206 -0.08 -13.91 -21.17
CA GLN A 206 -1.06 -15.00 -21.22
C GLN A 206 -1.94 -14.93 -22.48
N LEU A 207 -2.34 -13.73 -22.91
CA LEU A 207 -3.12 -13.53 -24.13
C LEU A 207 -2.30 -13.95 -25.36
N ASP A 208 -1.04 -13.52 -25.45
CA ASP A 208 -0.14 -13.91 -26.53
C ASP A 208 0.07 -15.44 -26.58
N GLN A 209 0.22 -16.08 -25.41
CA GLN A 209 0.34 -17.54 -25.31
C GLN A 209 -0.93 -18.25 -25.76
N LEU A 210 -2.11 -17.81 -25.32
CA LEU A 210 -3.39 -18.38 -25.74
C LEU A 210 -3.63 -18.21 -27.24
N GLN A 211 -3.21 -17.08 -27.81
CA GLN A 211 -3.34 -16.83 -29.24
C GLN A 211 -2.42 -17.75 -30.07
N ALA A 212 -1.21 -18.03 -29.57
CA ALA A 212 -0.31 -19.03 -30.16
C ALA A 212 -0.87 -20.45 -30.03
N GLN A 213 -1.49 -20.80 -28.89
CA GLN A 213 -2.14 -22.10 -28.73
C GLN A 213 -3.35 -22.26 -29.65
N LEU A 214 -4.17 -21.21 -29.81
CA LEU A 214 -5.31 -21.23 -30.71
C LEU A 214 -4.89 -21.43 -32.16
N SER A 215 -3.83 -20.75 -32.61
CA SER A 215 -3.30 -20.93 -33.96
C SER A 215 -2.77 -22.35 -34.17
N ALA A 216 -2.02 -22.90 -33.21
CA ALA A 216 -1.54 -24.29 -33.26
C ALA A 216 -2.68 -25.30 -33.31
N VAL A 217 -3.71 -25.15 -32.48
CA VAL A 217 -4.90 -26.02 -32.48
C VAL A 217 -5.65 -25.91 -33.80
N SER A 218 -5.77 -24.71 -34.38
CA SER A 218 -6.41 -24.53 -35.68
C SER A 218 -5.68 -25.26 -36.81
N GLN A 219 -4.34 -25.23 -36.80
CA GLN A 219 -3.52 -25.96 -37.77
C GLN A 219 -3.62 -27.47 -37.57
N ALA A 220 -3.59 -27.94 -36.31
CA ALA A 220 -3.76 -29.35 -35.99
C ALA A 220 -5.13 -29.86 -36.46
N LYS A 221 -6.20 -29.07 -36.25
CA LYS A 221 -7.55 -29.39 -36.75
C LYS A 221 -7.55 -29.54 -38.28
N ALA A 222 -6.98 -28.59 -39.01
CA ALA A 222 -6.92 -28.65 -40.47
C ALA A 222 -6.14 -29.88 -40.97
N ALA A 223 -5.04 -30.23 -40.29
CA ALA A 223 -4.26 -31.43 -40.61
C ALA A 223 -5.06 -32.72 -40.38
N VAL A 224 -5.80 -32.82 -39.28
CA VAL A 224 -6.67 -33.97 -38.99
C VAL A 224 -7.83 -34.06 -39.99
N GLU A 225 -8.43 -32.94 -40.38
CA GLU A 225 -9.47 -32.91 -41.42
C GLU A 225 -8.95 -33.40 -42.78
N ALA A 226 -7.73 -33.01 -43.14
CA ALA A 226 -7.07 -33.50 -44.37
C ALA A 226 -6.78 -35.01 -44.29
N GLN A 227 -6.27 -35.50 -43.16
CA GLN A 227 -6.04 -36.94 -42.95
C GLN A 227 -7.35 -37.74 -43.00
N LEU A 228 -8.44 -37.21 -42.44
CA LEU A 228 -9.75 -37.84 -42.50
C LEU A 228 -10.28 -37.93 -43.94
N ALA A 229 -10.07 -36.88 -44.75
CA ALA A 229 -10.44 -36.88 -46.16
C ALA A 229 -9.65 -37.93 -46.95
N ASP A 230 -8.33 -38.02 -46.74
CA ASP A 230 -7.48 -39.03 -47.38
C ASP A 230 -7.87 -40.45 -46.97
N ALA A 231 -8.10 -40.68 -45.67
CA ALA A 231 -8.55 -41.97 -45.16
C ALA A 231 -9.90 -42.40 -45.77
N LYS A 232 -10.86 -41.47 -45.91
CA LYS A 232 -12.13 -41.72 -46.60
C LYS A 232 -11.91 -42.13 -48.06
N LYS A 233 -11.02 -41.44 -48.77
CA LYS A 233 -10.71 -41.77 -50.17
C LYS A 233 -10.11 -43.17 -50.30
N ARG A 234 -9.13 -43.51 -49.46
CA ARG A 234 -8.52 -44.86 -49.42
C ARG A 234 -9.55 -45.94 -49.09
N LEU A 235 -10.50 -45.65 -48.20
CA LEU A 235 -11.58 -46.58 -47.88
C LEU A 235 -12.46 -46.87 -49.10
N GLU A 236 -12.84 -45.85 -49.87
CA GLU A 236 -13.62 -46.02 -51.09
C GLU A 236 -12.84 -46.76 -52.19
N GLU A 237 -11.55 -46.45 -52.36
CA GLU A 237 -10.66 -47.20 -53.27
C GLU A 237 -10.56 -48.68 -52.87
N LEU A 238 -10.44 -48.96 -51.57
CA LEU A 238 -10.36 -50.31 -51.05
C LEU A 238 -11.69 -51.06 -51.26
N LYS A 239 -12.85 -50.42 -51.02
CA LYS A 239 -14.16 -51.01 -51.32
C LYS A 239 -14.30 -51.36 -52.79
N ALA A 240 -13.95 -50.44 -53.69
CA ALA A 240 -13.99 -50.70 -55.14
C ALA A 240 -13.07 -51.87 -55.53
N SER A 241 -11.88 -51.96 -54.94
CA SER A 241 -10.96 -53.09 -55.16
C SER A 241 -11.55 -54.41 -54.66
N TYR A 242 -12.22 -54.39 -53.51
CA TYR A 242 -12.88 -55.55 -52.93
C TYR A 242 -14.03 -56.04 -53.82
N ASP A 243 -14.89 -55.13 -54.29
CA ASP A 243 -16.01 -55.47 -55.17
C ASP A 243 -15.51 -56.09 -56.49
N LYS A 244 -14.43 -55.55 -57.06
CA LYS A 244 -13.79 -56.10 -58.25
C LYS A 244 -13.25 -57.51 -57.99
N LEU A 245 -12.54 -57.72 -56.89
CA LEU A 245 -11.98 -59.03 -56.54
C LEU A 245 -13.09 -60.05 -56.28
N SER A 246 -14.17 -59.64 -55.61
CA SER A 246 -15.37 -60.44 -55.40
C SER A 246 -15.99 -60.88 -56.74
N GLY A 247 -16.12 -59.95 -57.70
CA GLY A 247 -16.56 -60.27 -59.07
C GLY A 247 -15.65 -61.30 -59.75
N GLN A 248 -14.34 -61.08 -59.74
CA GLN A 248 -13.36 -62.01 -60.31
C GLN A 248 -13.45 -63.41 -59.67
N TYR A 249 -13.67 -63.47 -58.36
CA TYR A 249 -13.87 -64.73 -57.65
C TYR A 249 -15.12 -65.47 -58.14
N THR A 250 -16.24 -64.76 -58.32
CA THR A 250 -17.47 -65.38 -58.87
C THR A 250 -17.28 -65.88 -60.31
N ASP A 251 -16.56 -65.14 -61.15
CA ASP A 251 -16.26 -65.57 -62.53
C ASP A 251 -15.32 -66.78 -62.58
N ALA A 252 -14.32 -66.81 -61.70
CA ALA A 252 -13.45 -67.98 -61.53
C ALA A 252 -14.26 -69.22 -61.10
N GLN A 253 -15.19 -69.07 -60.15
CA GLN A 253 -16.09 -70.16 -59.75
C GLN A 253 -16.95 -70.67 -60.91
N ARG A 254 -17.51 -69.76 -61.74
CA ARG A 254 -18.26 -70.15 -62.95
C ARG A 254 -17.38 -70.91 -63.95
N THR A 255 -16.16 -70.44 -64.16
CA THR A 255 -15.20 -71.07 -65.08
C THR A 255 -14.83 -72.48 -64.60
N ILE A 256 -14.60 -72.65 -63.29
CA ILE A 256 -14.36 -73.97 -62.69
C ILE A 256 -15.55 -74.90 -62.94
N ALA A 257 -16.78 -74.43 -62.76
CA ALA A 257 -17.97 -75.22 -63.01
C ALA A 257 -18.12 -75.62 -64.49
N ASP A 258 -17.85 -74.71 -65.44
CA ASP A 258 -17.86 -75.02 -66.88
C ASP A 258 -16.78 -76.05 -67.25
N LEU A 259 -15.56 -75.88 -66.73
CA LEU A 259 -14.47 -76.84 -66.96
C LEU A 259 -14.79 -78.22 -66.39
N GLN A 260 -15.41 -78.30 -65.20
CA GLN A 260 -15.87 -79.57 -64.63
C GLN A 260 -16.93 -80.23 -65.52
N ALA A 261 -17.89 -79.47 -66.05
CA ALA A 261 -18.89 -79.98 -66.98
C ALA A 261 -18.25 -80.50 -68.27
N ARG A 262 -17.34 -79.73 -68.88
CA ARG A 262 -16.58 -80.16 -70.07
C ARG A 262 -15.76 -81.42 -69.81
N LEU A 263 -15.11 -81.52 -68.66
CA LEU A 263 -14.33 -82.69 -68.29
C LEU A 263 -15.22 -83.94 -68.17
N SER A 264 -16.41 -83.81 -67.59
CA SER A 264 -17.39 -84.91 -67.52
C SER A 264 -17.91 -85.35 -68.90
N GLU A 265 -18.12 -84.40 -69.81
CA GLU A 265 -18.50 -84.68 -71.20
C GLU A 265 -17.36 -85.37 -71.96
N LEU A 266 -16.13 -84.91 -71.78
CA LEU A 266 -14.95 -85.52 -72.42
C LEU A 266 -14.73 -86.96 -71.92
N GLN A 267 -14.94 -87.21 -70.63
CA GLN A 267 -14.91 -88.56 -70.06
C GLN A 267 -15.97 -89.46 -70.70
N ARG A 268 -17.21 -88.99 -70.85
CA ARG A 268 -18.26 -89.74 -71.57
C ARG A 268 -17.86 -90.09 -72.99
N ARG A 269 -17.36 -89.11 -73.75
CA ARG A 269 -16.90 -89.33 -75.13
C ARG A 269 -15.74 -90.32 -75.19
N TYR A 270 -14.82 -90.25 -74.23
CA TYR A 270 -13.72 -91.20 -74.13
C TYR A 270 -14.25 -92.63 -73.92
N ASP A 271 -15.19 -92.82 -72.98
CA ASP A 271 -15.82 -94.12 -72.73
C ASP A 271 -16.57 -94.65 -73.98
N GLU A 272 -17.26 -93.77 -74.71
CA GLU A 272 -17.93 -94.10 -75.97
C GLU A 272 -16.93 -94.52 -77.06
N LEU A 273 -15.84 -93.77 -77.22
CA LEU A 273 -14.78 -94.06 -78.18
C LEU A 273 -14.10 -95.40 -77.87
N GLN A 274 -13.85 -95.67 -76.58
CA GLN A 274 -13.28 -96.94 -76.13
C GLN A 274 -14.19 -98.12 -76.46
N LYS A 275 -15.52 -97.96 -76.26
CA LYS A 275 -16.50 -98.98 -76.68
C LYS A 275 -16.51 -99.17 -78.20
N ALA A 276 -16.46 -98.09 -78.96
CA ALA A 276 -16.41 -98.15 -80.42
C ALA A 276 -15.12 -98.82 -80.93
N GLU A 277 -13.97 -98.53 -80.32
CA GLU A 277 -12.69 -99.20 -80.61
C GLU A 277 -12.79 -100.71 -80.35
N GLN A 278 -13.37 -101.10 -79.21
CA GLN A 278 -13.58 -102.52 -78.87
C GLN A 278 -14.47 -103.22 -79.92
N GLN A 279 -15.59 -102.61 -80.30
CA GLN A 279 -16.48 -103.13 -81.35
C GLN A 279 -15.77 -103.23 -82.70
N LEU A 280 -14.99 -102.22 -83.08
CA LEU A 280 -14.23 -102.24 -84.33
C LEU A 280 -13.18 -103.36 -84.31
N ARG A 281 -12.50 -103.56 -83.18
CA ARG A 281 -11.54 -104.64 -82.99
C ARG A 281 -12.18 -106.02 -83.12
N GLU A 282 -13.35 -106.23 -82.51
CA GLU A 282 -14.14 -107.45 -82.67
C GLU A 282 -14.55 -107.67 -84.13
N SER A 283 -15.01 -106.61 -84.82
CA SER A 283 -15.38 -106.66 -86.23
C SER A 283 -14.18 -107.01 -87.13
N TYR A 284 -12.99 -106.47 -86.83
CA TYR A 284 -11.74 -106.76 -87.51
C TYR A 284 -11.35 -108.23 -87.34
N PHE A 285 -11.42 -108.77 -86.11
CA PHE A 285 -11.16 -110.20 -85.88
C PHE A 285 -12.15 -111.09 -86.63
N SER A 286 -13.44 -110.75 -86.63
CA SER A 286 -14.45 -111.45 -87.42
C SER A 286 -14.14 -111.40 -88.93
N LEU A 287 -13.77 -110.23 -89.45
CA LEU A 287 -13.44 -110.06 -90.87
C LEU A 287 -12.17 -110.81 -91.25
N SER A 288 -11.14 -110.77 -90.40
CA SER A 288 -9.90 -111.53 -90.57
C SER A 288 -10.15 -113.04 -90.58
N ALA A 289 -11.01 -113.54 -89.68
CA ALA A 289 -11.43 -114.94 -89.68
C ALA A 289 -12.16 -115.31 -90.98
N LYS A 290 -13.10 -114.47 -91.45
CA LYS A 290 -13.77 -114.67 -92.75
C LYS A 290 -12.80 -114.65 -93.92
N TYR A 291 -11.81 -113.75 -93.91
CA TYR A 291 -10.77 -113.70 -94.93
C TYR A 291 -9.92 -114.96 -94.93
N SER A 292 -9.52 -115.47 -93.76
CA SER A 292 -8.79 -116.73 -93.63
C SER A 292 -9.61 -117.91 -94.13
N GLU A 293 -10.92 -117.96 -93.81
CA GLU A 293 -11.82 -118.99 -94.33
C GLU A 293 -11.92 -118.92 -95.85
N LEU A 294 -12.12 -117.72 -96.41
CA LEU A 294 -12.22 -117.50 -97.85
C LEU A 294 -10.92 -117.87 -98.58
N SER A 295 -9.76 -117.51 -98.00
CA SER A 295 -8.44 -117.90 -98.52
C SER A 295 -8.28 -119.42 -98.52
N GLY A 296 -8.69 -120.11 -97.44
CA GLY A 296 -8.69 -121.57 -97.39
C GLY A 296 -9.58 -122.19 -98.46
N ARG A 297 -10.80 -121.67 -98.64
CA ARG A 297 -11.70 -122.09 -99.74
C ARG A 297 -11.10 -121.83 -101.12
N TYR A 298 -10.38 -120.71 -101.30
CA TYR A 298 -9.71 -120.40 -102.57
C TYR A 298 -8.57 -121.38 -102.86
N GLU A 299 -7.75 -121.74 -101.86
CA GLU A 299 -6.74 -122.78 -102.01
C GLU A 299 -7.34 -124.13 -102.37
N GLU A 300 -8.44 -124.50 -101.71
CA GLU A 300 -9.16 -125.75 -101.98
C GLU A 300 -9.76 -125.75 -103.39
N LEU A 301 -10.37 -124.64 -103.82
CA LEU A 301 -10.87 -124.45 -105.17
C LEU A 301 -9.73 -124.54 -106.20
N SER A 302 -8.59 -123.90 -105.93
CA SER A 302 -7.39 -123.95 -106.78
C SER A 302 -6.87 -125.38 -106.93
N LYS A 303 -6.81 -126.16 -105.84
CA LYS A 303 -6.47 -127.59 -105.89
C LYS A 303 -7.46 -128.38 -106.73
N SER A 304 -8.77 -128.18 -106.56
CA SER A 304 -9.79 -128.85 -107.36
C SER A 304 -9.66 -128.48 -108.85
N TYR A 305 -9.33 -127.23 -109.16
CA TYR A 305 -9.12 -126.75 -110.52
C TYR A 305 -7.87 -127.39 -111.16
N GLN A 306 -6.78 -127.53 -110.39
CA GLN A 306 -5.58 -128.25 -110.82
C GLN A 306 -5.88 -129.74 -111.06
N GLN A 307 -6.65 -130.38 -110.18
CA GLN A 307 -7.09 -131.77 -110.37
C GLN A 307 -7.93 -131.93 -111.64
N ALA A 308 -8.91 -131.05 -111.86
CA ALA A 308 -9.73 -131.06 -113.06
C ALA A 308 -8.88 -130.83 -114.35
N GLN A 309 -7.85 -130.00 -114.28
CA GLN A 309 -6.89 -129.83 -115.39
C GLN A 309 -6.05 -131.08 -115.64
N GLN A 310 -5.59 -131.76 -114.58
CA GLN A 310 -4.88 -133.03 -114.70
C GLN A 310 -5.78 -134.13 -115.27
N GLU A 311 -7.02 -134.25 -114.79
CA GLU A 311 -8.02 -135.17 -115.35
C GLU A 311 -8.29 -134.87 -116.83
N LYS A 312 -8.44 -133.59 -117.20
CA LYS A 312 -8.59 -133.17 -118.58
C LYS A 312 -7.39 -133.57 -119.45
N ALA A 313 -6.16 -133.36 -118.96
CA ALA A 313 -4.93 -133.76 -119.65
C ALA A 313 -4.85 -135.30 -119.80
N LEU A 314 -5.26 -136.03 -118.77
CA LEU A 314 -5.30 -137.49 -118.78
C LEU A 314 -6.37 -138.03 -119.75
N LEU A 315 -7.52 -137.36 -119.83
CA LEU A 315 -8.58 -137.65 -120.80
C LEU A 315 -8.12 -137.37 -122.23
N GLN A 316 -7.39 -136.27 -122.46
CA GLN A 316 -6.78 -135.95 -123.75
C GLN A 316 -5.72 -136.99 -124.16
N SER A 317 -4.91 -137.46 -123.21
CA SER A 317 -3.95 -138.55 -123.44
C SER A 317 -4.67 -139.85 -123.82
N ARG A 318 -5.70 -140.27 -123.07
CA ARG A 318 -6.53 -141.43 -123.45
C ARG A 318 -7.20 -141.28 -124.81
N TYR A 319 -7.69 -140.08 -125.13
CA TYR A 319 -8.27 -139.78 -126.44
C TYR A 319 -7.23 -139.95 -127.55
N SER A 320 -5.98 -139.51 -127.33
CA SER A 320 -4.89 -139.70 -128.28
C SER A 320 -4.48 -141.17 -128.46
N GLU A 321 -4.47 -141.97 -127.39
CA GLU A 321 -4.19 -143.41 -127.46
C GLU A 321 -5.30 -144.20 -128.16
N LEU A 322 -6.57 -143.82 -127.94
CA LEU A 322 -7.70 -144.43 -128.64
C LEU A 322 -7.65 -144.09 -130.14
N ASN A 323 -7.24 -142.87 -130.48
CA ASN A 323 -7.11 -142.42 -131.87
C ASN A 323 -5.96 -143.15 -132.60
N THR A 324 -4.83 -143.40 -131.95
CA THR A 324 -3.72 -144.18 -132.56
C THR A 324 -4.05 -145.66 -132.69
N GLY A 325 -4.77 -146.24 -131.72
CA GLY A 325 -5.27 -147.62 -131.81
C GLY A 325 -6.27 -147.84 -132.94
N PHE A 326 -7.15 -146.87 -133.21
CA PHE A 326 -8.10 -146.93 -134.31
C PHE A 326 -7.42 -146.90 -135.69
N THR A 327 -6.34 -146.11 -135.83
CA THR A 327 -5.59 -146.02 -137.10
C THR A 327 -4.81 -147.29 -137.47
N TRP A 328 -4.37 -148.10 -136.50
CA TRP A 328 -3.64 -149.34 -136.80
C TRP A 328 -4.57 -150.47 -137.29
N ALA A 329 -5.80 -150.52 -136.77
CA ALA A 329 -6.78 -151.55 -137.12
C ALA A 329 -7.35 -151.43 -138.55
N VAL A 330 -7.31 -150.23 -139.16
CA VAL A 330 -7.92 -149.98 -140.49
C VAL A 330 -6.99 -150.37 -141.65
N ASN A 331 -5.66 -150.32 -141.49
CA ASN A 331 -4.73 -150.61 -142.58
C ASN A 331 -4.45 -152.11 -142.82
N MET A 332 -5.02 -153.02 -142.02
CA MET A 332 -4.87 -154.48 -142.22
C MET A 332 -5.98 -155.13 -143.05
N ALA A 333 -6.94 -154.37 -143.58
CA ALA A 333 -8.13 -154.92 -144.26
C ALA A 333 -8.34 -154.49 -145.73
N THR A 334 -7.34 -153.91 -146.40
CA THR A 334 -7.35 -153.66 -147.86
C THR A 334 -5.95 -153.79 -148.43
#